data_AF-D8U5X0-F1
#
_entry.id   AF-D8U5X0-F1
#
_cell.length_a   1.000
_cell.length_b   1.000
_cell.length_c   1.000
_cell.angle_alpha   90.00
_cell.angle_beta   90.00
_cell.angle_gamma   90.00
#
_symmetry.space_group_name_H-M   'P 1'
#
loop_
_entity.id
_entity.type
_entity.pdbx_description
1 polymer ?
#
loop_
_entity_poly.entity_id
_entity_poly.type
_entity_poly.pdbx_seq_one_letter_code
_entity_poly.pdbx_strand_id
1 'polypeptide(L)'
;MRAKLFNAPTAKNAEGKLEVDANADTTSSACYVLVMKNEFPYSFASEDNILHINIWSSSEPLSDNVVEQLIADRLPCDEYVWFVNPPQLRSVRALWHCHIMLRNLKPSAKLSTPARLPMALGS
;
A
#
# COMPACT_ATOMS: atom_id res chain seq x y z
N MET A 1 12.50 0.31 -2.95
CA MET A 1 11.07 0.54 -2.66
C MET A 1 10.59 -0.35 -1.51
N ARG A 2 10.65 -1.68 -1.63
CA ARG A 2 10.26 -2.63 -0.57
C ARG A 2 10.92 -2.36 0.79
N ALA A 3 12.24 -2.17 0.83
CA ALA A 3 12.97 -1.80 2.06
C ALA A 3 12.42 -0.52 2.71
N LYS A 4 12.05 0.50 1.91
CA LYS A 4 11.47 1.76 2.42
C LYS A 4 10.03 1.58 2.92
N LEU A 5 9.20 0.83 2.20
CA LEU A 5 7.78 0.67 2.52
C LEU A 5 7.55 -0.31 3.68
N PHE A 6 8.27 -1.43 3.70
CA PHE A 6 8.02 -2.53 4.64
C PHE A 6 9.15 -2.72 5.67
N ASN A 7 10.12 -1.81 5.71
CA ASN A 7 11.30 -1.90 6.56
C ASN A 7 12.06 -3.24 6.38
N ALA A 8 12.08 -3.74 5.14
CA ALA A 8 12.75 -4.98 4.79
C ALA A 8 14.28 -4.85 4.96
N PRO A 9 14.97 -5.88 5.47
CA PRO A 9 16.41 -5.85 5.66
C PRO A 9 17.15 -5.68 4.33
N THR A 10 18.32 -5.04 4.39
CA THR A 10 19.16 -4.80 3.20
C THR A 10 20.58 -5.32 3.41
N ALA A 11 21.20 -5.80 2.33
CA ALA A 11 22.58 -6.25 2.26
C ALA A 11 23.27 -5.65 1.03
N LYS A 12 24.61 -5.68 0.98
CA LYS A 12 25.36 -5.28 -0.20
C LYS A 12 25.48 -6.46 -1.16
N ASN A 13 25.21 -6.22 -2.44
CA ASN A 13 25.40 -7.19 -3.50
C ASN A 13 26.88 -7.30 -3.93
N ALA A 14 27.19 -8.18 -4.88
CA ALA A 14 28.55 -8.39 -5.40
C ALA A 14 29.19 -7.12 -6.02
N GLU A 15 28.37 -6.13 -6.42
CA GLU A 15 28.80 -4.84 -6.96
C GLU A 15 28.89 -3.75 -5.86
N GLY A 16 28.65 -4.09 -4.60
CA GLY A 16 28.65 -3.18 -3.46
C GLY A 16 27.39 -2.32 -3.31
N LYS A 17 26.34 -2.55 -4.10
CA LYS A 17 25.06 -1.82 -4.02
C LYS A 17 24.15 -2.42 -2.95
N LEU A 18 23.40 -1.57 -2.26
CA LEU A 18 22.39 -2.02 -1.30
C LEU A 18 21.18 -2.61 -2.03
N GLU A 19 20.84 -3.86 -1.70
CA GLU A 19 19.65 -4.57 -2.16
C GLU A 19 18.90 -5.19 -0.98
N VAL A 20 17.66 -5.63 -1.21
CA VAL A 20 16.90 -6.35 -0.17
C VAL A 20 17.57 -7.69 0.07
N ASP A 21 17.84 -8.01 1.34
CA ASP A 21 18.33 -9.33 1.71
C ASP A 21 17.17 -10.33 1.69
N ALA A 22 17.05 -11.05 0.57
CA ALA A 22 15.98 -12.02 0.37
C ALA A 22 15.96 -13.14 1.43
N ASN A 23 17.09 -13.48 2.04
CA ASN A 23 17.17 -14.54 3.05
C ASN A 23 16.67 -14.06 4.42
N ALA A 24 16.79 -12.76 4.70
CA ALA A 24 16.32 -12.14 5.94
C ALA A 24 14.92 -11.50 5.80
N ASP A 25 14.43 -11.31 4.58
CA ASP A 25 13.16 -10.63 4.31
C ASP A 25 11.92 -11.51 4.52
N THR A 26 11.47 -11.53 5.77
CA THR A 26 10.21 -12.20 6.18
C THR A 26 8.94 -11.49 5.71
N THR A 27 9.04 -10.26 5.19
CA THR A 27 7.85 -9.50 4.74
C THR A 27 7.27 -10.06 3.44
N SER A 28 8.01 -10.91 2.73
CA SER A 28 7.56 -11.58 1.51
C SER A 28 6.65 -12.77 1.81
N SER A 29 6.94 -13.50 2.88
CA SER A 29 6.19 -14.71 3.29
C SER A 29 4.98 -14.43 4.17
N ALA A 30 4.97 -13.32 4.91
CA ALA A 30 3.83 -12.87 5.70
C ALA A 30 3.26 -11.64 5.01
N CYS A 31 2.09 -11.72 4.38
CA CYS A 31 1.52 -10.57 3.67
C CYS A 31 1.36 -9.36 4.62
N TYR A 32 2.10 -8.29 4.37
CA TYR A 32 2.00 -7.02 5.07
C TYR A 32 1.27 -6.02 4.19
N VAL A 33 0.43 -5.22 4.84
CA VAL A 33 -0.28 -4.11 4.22
C VAL A 33 0.16 -2.79 4.82
N LEU A 34 0.39 -1.81 3.95
CA LEU A 34 0.65 -0.43 4.34
C LEU A 34 -0.39 0.50 3.70
N VAL A 35 -1.05 1.31 4.53
CA VAL A 35 -2.00 2.34 4.10
C VAL A 35 -1.37 3.70 4.33
N MET A 36 -1.17 4.48 3.27
CA MET A 36 -0.47 5.76 3.37
C MET A 36 -0.91 6.76 2.32
N LYS A 37 -0.73 8.05 2.59
CA LYS A 37 -0.93 9.10 1.58
C LYS A 37 0.02 8.87 0.40
N ASN A 38 -0.49 9.06 -0.80
CA ASN A 38 0.34 9.08 -1.99
C ASN A 38 1.22 10.33 -1.98
N GLU A 39 2.54 10.14 -2.16
CA GLU A 39 3.53 11.23 -2.19
C GLU A 39 3.40 12.09 -3.46
N PHE A 40 2.82 11.53 -4.52
CA PHE A 40 2.56 12.18 -5.81
C PHE A 40 1.08 12.04 -6.17
N PRO A 41 0.19 12.83 -5.55
CA PRO A 41 -1.23 12.74 -5.81
C PRO A 41 -1.57 13.19 -7.24
N TYR A 42 -2.74 12.78 -7.73
CA TYR A 42 -3.21 13.24 -9.05
C TYR A 42 -3.68 14.69 -8.95
N SER A 43 -3.71 15.39 -10.09
CA SER A 43 -3.95 16.84 -10.13
C SER A 43 -5.26 17.28 -9.49
N PHE A 44 -6.31 16.45 -9.51
CA PHE A 44 -7.60 16.76 -8.90
C PHE A 44 -7.64 16.57 -7.37
N ALA A 45 -6.59 16.04 -6.75
CA ALA A 45 -6.53 15.90 -5.29
C ALA A 45 -6.36 17.25 -4.56
N SER A 46 -6.10 18.35 -5.28
CA SER A 46 -6.15 19.70 -4.71
C SER A 46 -7.56 20.26 -4.63
N GLU A 47 -8.54 19.58 -5.22
CA GLU A 47 -9.93 19.99 -5.22
C GLU A 47 -10.65 19.38 -4.01
N ASP A 48 -11.53 20.17 -3.38
CA ASP A 48 -12.70 19.60 -2.73
C ASP A 48 -12.45 18.62 -1.55
N ASN A 49 -11.33 18.78 -0.85
CA ASN A 49 -10.85 17.91 0.24
C ASN A 49 -10.69 16.44 -0.19
N ILE A 50 -10.32 16.20 -1.45
CA ILE A 50 -10.03 14.86 -1.96
C ILE A 50 -8.60 14.48 -1.56
N LEU A 51 -8.43 13.31 -0.93
CA LEU A 51 -7.12 12.74 -0.63
C LEU A 51 -6.84 11.53 -1.51
N HIS A 52 -5.60 11.44 -1.98
CA HIS A 52 -5.08 10.26 -2.67
C HIS A 52 -4.30 9.39 -1.68
N ILE A 53 -4.86 8.23 -1.34
CA ILE A 53 -4.25 7.22 -0.47
C ILE A 53 -3.85 6.01 -1.32
N ASN A 54 -2.75 5.36 -0.96
CA ASN A 54 -2.37 4.07 -1.53
C ASN A 54 -2.45 2.99 -0.45
N ILE A 55 -2.96 1.82 -0.83
CA ILE A 55 -2.82 0.57 -0.08
C ILE A 55 -1.80 -0.28 -0.81
N TRP A 56 -0.72 -0.64 -0.13
CA TRP A 56 0.36 -1.47 -0.64
C TRP A 56 0.30 -2.86 -0.03
N SER A 57 0.54 -3.89 -0.84
CA SER A 57 0.77 -5.26 -0.38
C SER A 57 2.22 -5.67 -0.58
N SER A 58 2.79 -6.34 0.43
CA SER A 58 4.16 -6.82 0.39
C SER A 58 4.36 -8.10 -0.39
N SER A 59 3.31 -8.84 -0.77
CA SER A 59 3.48 -10.17 -1.37
C SER A 59 2.56 -10.35 -2.56
N GLU A 60 1.28 -10.55 -2.29
CA GLU A 60 0.27 -10.89 -3.28
C GLU A 60 -0.70 -9.72 -3.51
N PRO A 61 -1.35 -9.65 -4.68
CA PRO A 61 -2.54 -8.83 -4.87
C PRO A 61 -3.59 -9.08 -3.77
N LEU A 62 -4.21 -8.01 -3.28
CA LEU A 62 -5.34 -8.13 -2.37
C LEU A 62 -6.62 -8.34 -3.17
N SER A 63 -7.55 -9.13 -2.65
CA SER A 63 -8.89 -9.23 -3.21
C SER A 63 -9.70 -7.96 -2.92
N ASP A 64 -10.72 -7.70 -3.74
CA ASP A 64 -11.58 -6.53 -3.61
C ASP A 64 -12.22 -6.45 -2.21
N ASN A 65 -12.72 -7.56 -1.67
CA ASN A 65 -13.29 -7.63 -0.32
C ASN A 65 -12.28 -7.18 0.77
N VAL A 66 -11.01 -7.58 0.64
CA VAL A 66 -9.96 -7.18 1.60
C VAL A 66 -9.67 -5.70 1.48
N VAL A 67 -9.63 -5.17 0.27
CA VAL A 67 -9.43 -3.74 0.03
C VAL A 67 -10.57 -2.93 0.63
N GLU A 68 -11.82 -3.32 0.37
CA GLU A 68 -13.02 -2.66 0.91
C GLU A 68 -13.06 -2.72 2.43
N GLN A 69 -12.71 -3.87 3.03
CA GLN A 69 -12.62 -4.01 4.48
C GLN A 69 -11.53 -3.10 5.07
N LEU A 70 -10.35 -3.02 4.43
CA LEU A 70 -9.28 -2.12 4.86
C LEU A 70 -9.70 -0.65 4.77
N ILE A 71 -10.45 -0.27 3.72
CA ILE A 71 -10.99 1.08 3.58
C ILE A 71 -11.99 1.36 4.71
N ALA A 72 -12.95 0.46 4.95
CA ALA A 72 -13.94 0.62 6.02
C ALA A 72 -13.30 0.73 7.41
N ASP A 73 -12.31 -0.12 7.71
CA ASP A 73 -11.68 -0.20 9.03
C ASP A 73 -10.68 0.94 9.32
N ARG A 74 -9.98 1.42 8.27
CA ARG A 74 -8.84 2.34 8.44
C ARG A 74 -9.06 3.72 7.84
N LEU A 75 -9.96 3.86 6.88
CA LEU A 75 -10.17 5.11 6.14
C LEU A 75 -11.64 5.56 6.23
N PRO A 76 -12.17 5.78 7.45
CA PRO A 76 -13.52 6.27 7.60
C PRO A 76 -13.64 7.65 6.92
N CYS A 77 -14.52 7.72 5.93
CA CYS A 77 -14.74 8.88 5.06
C CYS A 77 -16.22 8.97 4.66
N ASP A 78 -16.57 9.97 3.86
CA ASP A 78 -17.94 10.14 3.35
C ASP A 78 -18.13 9.40 2.02
N GLU A 79 -17.17 9.58 1.11
CA GLU A 79 -17.19 8.99 -0.22
C GLU A 79 -15.79 8.54 -0.61
N TYR A 80 -15.71 7.42 -1.32
CA TYR A 80 -14.46 6.95 -1.90
C TYR A 80 -14.68 6.22 -3.22
N VAL A 81 -13.64 6.22 -4.03
CA VAL A 81 -13.46 5.31 -5.16
C VAL A 81 -12.05 4.73 -5.07
N TRP A 82 -11.89 3.46 -5.44
CA TRP A 82 -10.59 2.83 -5.49
C TRP A 82 -10.38 2.08 -6.80
N PHE A 83 -9.12 1.96 -7.21
CA PHE A 83 -8.76 1.27 -8.44
C PHE A 83 -7.30 0.81 -8.42
N VAL A 84 -6.97 -0.17 -9.25
CA VAL A 84 -5.58 -0.59 -9.51
C VAL A 84 -5.19 -0.07 -10.88
N ASN A 85 -4.03 0.60 -10.98
CA ASN A 85 -3.53 1.03 -12.27
C ASN A 85 -3.28 -0.18 -13.20
N PRO A 86 -3.66 -0.08 -14.49
CA PRO A 86 -3.38 -1.13 -15.45
C PRO A 86 -1.86 -1.33 -15.59
N PRO A 87 -1.39 -2.53 -15.97
CA PRO A 87 0.03 -2.87 -15.96
C PRO A 87 0.94 -1.88 -16.70
N GLN A 88 0.43 -1.26 -17.77
CA GLN A 88 1.16 -0.30 -18.60
C GLN A 88 1.40 1.04 -17.89
N LEU A 89 0.50 1.43 -16.97
CA LEU A 89 0.57 2.70 -16.23
C LEU A 89 1.16 2.54 -14.82
N ARG A 90 1.51 1.31 -14.41
CA ARG A 90 2.02 1.03 -13.07
C ARG A 90 3.51 1.33 -12.97
N SER A 91 3.85 2.40 -12.26
CA SER A 91 5.24 2.82 -12.04
C SER A 91 6.03 1.84 -11.15
N VAL A 92 5.39 1.26 -10.13
CA VAL A 92 6.01 0.25 -9.25
C VAL A 92 5.44 -1.13 -9.56
N ARG A 93 6.12 -1.88 -10.43
CA ARG A 93 5.65 -3.21 -10.88
C ARG A 93 5.92 -4.33 -9.89
N ALA A 94 6.96 -4.19 -9.06
CA ALA A 94 7.41 -5.23 -8.15
C ALA A 94 6.52 -5.40 -6.90
N LEU A 95 5.60 -4.47 -6.65
CA LEU A 95 4.70 -4.50 -5.49
C LEU A 95 3.29 -4.15 -5.94
N TRP A 96 2.32 -4.96 -5.52
CA TRP A 96 0.92 -4.64 -5.75
C TRP A 96 0.50 -3.45 -4.89
N HIS A 97 -0.28 -2.55 -5.49
CA HIS A 97 -0.90 -1.44 -4.80
C HIS A 97 -2.16 -0.99 -5.53
N CYS A 98 -3.13 -0.50 -4.76
CA CYS A 98 -4.29 0.22 -5.28
C CYS A 98 -4.28 1.68 -4.82
N HIS A 99 -5.00 2.50 -5.59
CA HIS A 99 -5.21 3.92 -5.37
C HIS A 99 -6.61 4.11 -4.83
N ILE A 100 -6.74 4.97 -3.82
CA ILE A 100 -8.00 5.33 -3.21
C ILE A 100 -8.10 6.85 -3.27
N MET A 101 -9.14 7.33 -3.93
CA MET A 101 -9.54 8.73 -3.90
C MET A 101 -10.69 8.82 -2.92
N LEU A 102 -10.54 9.59 -1.86
CA LEU A 102 -11.57 9.73 -0.83
C LEU A 102 -11.80 11.19 -0.49
N ARG A 103 -13.02 11.51 -0.08
CA ARG A 103 -13.44 12.84 0.34
C ARG A 103 -13.72 12.85 1.84
N ASN A 104 -13.33 13.93 2.52
CA ASN A 104 -13.60 14.16 3.95
C ASN A 104 -13.13 13.01 4.87
N LEU A 105 -11.82 12.74 4.86
CA LEU A 105 -11.25 11.75 5.77
C LEU A 105 -11.49 12.15 7.23
N LYS A 106 -12.06 11.25 8.01
CA LYS A 106 -12.37 11.51 9.43
C LYS A 106 -11.08 11.46 10.27
N PRO A 107 -10.97 12.25 11.35
CA PRO A 107 -9.78 12.27 12.21
C PRO A 107 -9.40 10.93 12.84
N SER A 108 -10.34 9.98 12.93
CA SER A 108 -10.12 8.62 13.43
C SER A 108 -9.41 7.69 12.44
N ALA A 109 -9.07 8.18 11.24
CA ALA A 109 -8.39 7.39 10.22
C ALA A 109 -7.02 6.86 10.69
N LYS A 110 -6.75 5.61 10.34
CA LYS A 110 -5.55 4.86 10.70
C LYS A 110 -4.65 4.74 9.48
N LEU A 111 -3.99 5.85 9.16
CA LEU A 111 -2.86 5.83 8.24
C LEU A 111 -1.64 5.26 8.99
N SER A 112 -0.72 4.61 8.27
CA SER A 112 0.62 4.19 8.70
C SER A 112 0.83 2.79 9.34
N THR A 113 2.13 2.49 9.48
CA THR A 113 2.91 1.28 9.78
C THR A 113 2.46 -0.01 9.10
N PRO A 114 3.38 -0.73 8.42
CA PRO A 114 3.07 -2.05 7.87
C PRO A 114 2.46 -2.96 8.93
N ALA A 115 1.27 -3.45 8.65
CA ALA A 115 0.57 -4.40 9.51
C ALA A 115 0.44 -5.72 8.77
N ARG A 116 0.73 -6.82 9.48
CA ARG A 116 0.52 -8.16 8.92
C ARG A 116 -0.98 -8.39 8.73
N LEU A 117 -1.39 -8.80 7.53
CA LEU A 117 -2.74 -9.30 7.30
C LEU A 117 -2.87 -10.67 7.98
N PRO A 118 -3.92 -10.90 8.80
CA PRO A 118 -4.24 -12.24 9.28
C PRO A 118 -4.49 -13.18 8.08
N MET A 119 -3.99 -14.42 8.15
CA MET A 119 -4.16 -15.39 7.05
C MET A 119 -5.62 -15.63 6.65
N ALA A 120 -6.57 -15.39 7.56
CA ALA A 120 -8.01 -15.61 7.35
C ALA A 120 -8.68 -14.62 6.38
N LEU A 121 -8.00 -13.54 5.97
CA LEU A 121 -8.52 -12.58 5.00
C LEU A 121 -8.01 -12.84 3.57
N GLY A 122 -7.16 -13.86 3.38
CA GLY A 122 -6.46 -14.12 2.10
C GLY A 122 -7.07 -15.21 1.21
N SER A 123 -8.32 -15.63 1.46
CA SER A 123 -9.01 -16.67 0.67
C SER A 123 -10.14 -16.11 -0.18
#